data_AF-A0A9D2FA36-F1
#
_entry.id   AF-A0A9D2FA36-F1
#
_cell.length_a   1.000
_cell.length_b   1.000
_cell.length_c   1.000
_cell.angle_alpha   90.00
_cell.angle_beta   90.00
_cell.angle_gamma   90.00
#
_symmetry.space_group_name_H-M   'P 1'
#
loop_
_entity.id
_entity.type
_entity.pdbx_description
1 polymer ?
#
loop_
_entity_poly.entity_id
_entity_poly.type
_entity_poly.pdbx_seq_one_letter_code
_entity_poly.pdbx_strand_id
1 'polypeptide(L)'
;MATVLESCKTKRDTYVSQITEGCLPLDELLFVQELNYRISVLETFQNFCKTAPVTTDTRVMSFHYQLVDAYTRFLMNERKFGLKTDENGQKKRETAFSALERVIQDTRKRFSSFVPGTQDQYKKSIIQLVNTILPVWLQYRNTYIEINV
;
A
#
# COMPACT_ATOMS: atom_id res chain seq x y z
N MET A 1 15.43 -6.66 -12.36
CA MET A 1 14.99 -5.40 -11.73
C MET A 1 14.27 -5.76 -10.44
N ALA A 2 14.76 -5.32 -9.28
CA ALA A 2 14.11 -5.62 -8.00
C ALA A 2 12.74 -4.95 -7.96
N THR A 3 11.73 -5.61 -7.39
CA THR A 3 10.45 -4.96 -7.12
C THR A 3 10.59 -4.05 -5.90
N VAL A 4 9.72 -3.04 -5.75
CA VAL A 4 9.72 -2.17 -4.56
C VAL A 4 9.68 -2.97 -3.26
N LEU A 5 8.94 -4.10 -3.23
CA LEU A 5 8.89 -4.99 -2.07
C LEU A 5 10.27 -5.58 -1.73
N GLU A 6 11.00 -6.08 -2.73
CA GLU A 6 12.33 -6.66 -2.53
C GLU A 6 13.35 -5.61 -2.10
N SER A 7 13.27 -4.40 -2.68
CA SER A 7 14.09 -3.27 -2.23
C SER A 7 13.80 -2.90 -0.77
N CYS A 8 12.52 -2.83 -0.38
CA CYS A 8 12.12 -2.58 1.00
C CYS A 8 12.65 -3.65 1.97
N LYS A 9 12.53 -4.93 1.60
CA LYS A 9 13.04 -6.06 2.41
C LYS A 9 14.55 -5.96 2.60
N THR A 10 15.28 -5.78 1.51
CA THR A 10 16.74 -5.66 1.53
C THR A 10 17.18 -4.51 2.45
N LYS A 11 16.53 -3.34 2.34
CA LYS A 11 16.86 -2.18 3.18
C LYS A 11 16.49 -2.40 4.65
N ARG A 12 15.36 -3.06 4.92
CA ARG A 12 14.94 -3.45 6.28
C ARG A 12 15.96 -4.39 6.91
N ASP A 13 16.48 -5.35 6.15
CA ASP A 13 17.46 -6.32 6.65
C ASP A 13 18.77 -5.66 7.08
N THR A 14 19.23 -4.62 6.36
CA THR A 14 20.38 -3.80 6.79
C THR A 14 20.15 -3.18 8.16
N TYR A 15 18.98 -2.56 8.39
CA TYR A 15 18.66 -1.97 9.69
C TYR A 15 18.50 -3.02 10.79
N VAL A 16 17.94 -4.19 10.49
CA VAL A 16 17.81 -5.28 11.46
C VAL A 16 19.18 -5.81 11.92
N SER A 17 20.18 -5.86 11.03
CA SER A 17 21.56 -6.17 11.43
C SER A 17 22.08 -5.14 12.45
N GLN A 18 21.91 -3.86 12.17
CA GLN A 18 22.34 -2.78 13.07
C GLN A 18 21.62 -2.80 14.43
N ILE A 19 20.32 -3.14 14.45
CA ILE A 19 19.57 -3.33 15.70
C ILE A 19 20.14 -4.51 16.49
N THR A 20 20.44 -5.62 15.82
CA THR A 20 20.99 -6.83 16.46
C THR A 20 22.37 -6.56 17.06
N GLU A 21 23.17 -5.73 16.39
CA GLU A 21 24.47 -5.25 16.85
C GLU A 21 24.38 -4.14 17.93
N GLY A 22 23.18 -3.62 18.21
CA GLY A 22 22.96 -2.54 19.17
C GLY A 22 23.50 -1.18 18.72
N CYS A 23 23.75 -1.00 17.42
CA CYS A 23 24.41 0.18 16.86
C CYS A 23 23.48 1.08 16.04
N LEU A 24 22.19 0.76 15.93
CA LEU A 24 21.22 1.59 15.21
C LEU A 24 21.02 2.95 15.91
N PRO A 25 21.23 4.08 15.23
CA PRO A 25 20.85 5.40 15.75
C PRO A 25 19.34 5.51 16.04
N LEU A 26 18.96 6.22 17.10
CA LEU A 26 17.56 6.31 17.53
C LEU A 26 16.64 6.96 16.47
N ASP A 27 17.15 7.97 15.76
CA ASP A 27 16.46 8.67 14.68
C ASP A 27 16.24 7.78 13.45
N GLU A 28 17.07 6.76 13.25
CA GLU A 28 16.90 5.76 12.18
C GLU A 28 15.74 4.77 12.46
N LEU A 29 15.30 4.63 13.72
CA LEU A 29 14.21 3.71 14.08
C LEU A 29 12.90 4.03 13.35
N LEU A 30 12.68 5.29 13.01
CA LEU A 30 11.51 5.74 12.25
C LEU A 30 11.47 5.09 10.85
N PHE A 31 12.62 4.96 10.18
CA PHE A 31 12.71 4.34 8.86
C PHE A 31 12.46 2.83 8.93
N VAL A 32 12.92 2.17 9.99
CA VAL A 32 12.63 0.75 10.23
C VAL A 32 11.13 0.51 10.38
N GLN A 33 10.45 1.35 11.17
CA GLN A 33 9.00 1.25 11.36
C GLN A 33 8.24 1.47 10.04
N GLU A 34 8.65 2.45 9.23
CA GLU A 34 8.04 2.71 7.94
C GLU A 34 8.30 1.57 6.94
N LEU A 35 9.51 1.01 6.89
CA LEU A 35 9.83 -0.15 6.05
C LEU A 35 8.98 -1.36 6.41
N ASN A 36 8.83 -1.67 7.69
CA ASN A 36 7.99 -2.77 8.16
C ASN A 36 6.52 -2.57 7.76
N TYR A 37 6.01 -1.35 7.90
CA TYR A 37 4.67 -1.01 7.44
C TYR A 37 4.55 -1.17 5.93
N ARG A 38 5.54 -0.69 5.16
CA ARG A 38 5.50 -0.80 3.70
C ARG A 38 5.51 -2.23 3.21
N ILE A 39 6.38 -3.06 3.78
CA ILE A 39 6.46 -4.49 3.49
C ILE A 39 5.10 -5.16 3.77
N SER A 40 4.53 -4.92 4.96
CA SER A 40 3.23 -5.51 5.33
C SER A 40 2.11 -5.15 4.34
N VAL A 41 2.02 -3.88 3.93
CA VAL A 41 1.03 -3.44 2.95
C VAL A 41 1.25 -4.11 1.59
N LEU A 42 2.49 -4.06 1.08
CA LEU A 42 2.84 -4.62 -0.23
C LEU A 42 2.60 -6.14 -0.28
N GLU A 43 2.97 -6.88 0.75
CA GLU A 43 2.72 -8.32 0.86
C GLU A 43 1.23 -8.64 0.93
N THR A 44 0.48 -7.86 1.70
CA THR A 44 -0.98 -8.05 1.83
C THR A 44 -1.67 -7.85 0.47
N PHE A 45 -1.34 -6.79 -0.26
CA PHE A 45 -1.88 -6.58 -1.61
C PHE A 45 -1.40 -7.63 -2.62
N GLN A 46 -0.17 -8.10 -2.52
CA GLN A 46 0.32 -9.21 -3.35
C GLN A 46 -0.50 -10.49 -3.07
N ASN A 47 -0.85 -10.76 -1.82
CA ASN A 47 -1.70 -11.88 -1.45
C ASN A 47 -3.09 -11.74 -2.07
N PHE A 48 -3.74 -10.58 -1.96
CA PHE A 48 -5.02 -10.32 -2.62
C PHE A 48 -4.98 -10.58 -4.13
N CYS A 49 -3.92 -10.15 -4.82
CA CYS A 49 -3.74 -10.43 -6.25
C CYS A 49 -3.62 -11.94 -6.55
N LYS A 50 -2.88 -12.67 -5.71
CA LYS A 50 -2.64 -14.12 -5.87
C LYS A 50 -3.91 -14.92 -5.61
N THR A 51 -4.65 -14.57 -4.56
CA THR A 51 -5.84 -15.28 -4.07
C THR A 51 -7.15 -14.83 -4.70
N ALA A 52 -7.15 -13.77 -5.51
CA ALA A 52 -8.35 -13.31 -6.18
C ALA A 52 -9.01 -14.47 -6.96
N PRO A 53 -10.27 -14.81 -6.65
CA PRO A 53 -10.95 -15.96 -7.25
C PRO A 53 -11.10 -15.82 -8.77
N VAL A 54 -10.96 -16.96 -9.46
CA VAL A 54 -11.28 -17.11 -10.88
C VAL A 54 -12.63 -17.82 -10.95
N THR A 55 -13.68 -17.04 -11.10
CA THR A 55 -15.08 -17.51 -11.03
C THR A 55 -16.00 -16.47 -11.67
N THR A 56 -17.26 -16.79 -11.88
CA THR A 56 -18.34 -15.82 -12.15
C THR A 56 -19.33 -15.73 -10.99
N ASP A 57 -19.15 -16.53 -9.92
CA ASP A 57 -19.97 -16.47 -8.72
C ASP A 57 -19.66 -15.20 -7.91
N THR A 58 -20.59 -14.25 -7.95
CA THR A 58 -20.45 -12.95 -7.30
C THR A 58 -20.34 -13.07 -5.78
N ARG A 59 -20.87 -14.12 -5.15
CA ARG A 59 -20.80 -14.29 -3.68
C ARG A 59 -19.36 -14.51 -3.21
N VAL A 60 -18.61 -15.33 -3.96
CA VAL A 60 -17.18 -15.60 -3.68
C VAL A 60 -16.35 -14.33 -3.90
N MET A 61 -16.66 -13.56 -4.95
CA MET A 61 -16.00 -12.28 -5.23
C MET A 61 -16.28 -11.23 -4.15
N SER A 62 -17.52 -11.15 -3.66
CA SER A 62 -17.94 -10.14 -2.69
C SER A 62 -17.14 -10.25 -1.40
N PHE A 63 -16.96 -11.45 -0.86
CA PHE A 63 -16.17 -11.62 0.36
C PHE A 63 -14.70 -11.23 0.15
N HIS A 64 -14.07 -11.69 -0.94
CA HIS A 64 -12.71 -11.29 -1.26
C HIS A 64 -12.58 -9.77 -1.44
N TYR A 65 -13.53 -9.15 -2.15
CA TYR A 65 -13.52 -7.70 -2.38
C TYR A 65 -13.71 -6.90 -1.09
N GLN A 66 -14.54 -7.37 -0.14
CA GLN A 66 -14.71 -6.73 1.15
C GLN A 66 -13.39 -6.65 1.93
N LEU A 67 -12.55 -7.69 1.87
CA LEU A 67 -11.22 -7.67 2.48
C LEU A 67 -10.31 -6.63 1.81
N VAL A 68 -10.30 -6.60 0.47
CA VAL A 68 -9.52 -5.62 -0.32
C VAL A 68 -9.96 -4.19 -0.02
N ASP A 69 -11.27 -3.92 -0.03
CA ASP A 69 -11.86 -2.59 0.23
C ASP A 69 -11.57 -2.14 1.66
N ALA A 70 -11.73 -3.02 2.66
CA ALA A 70 -11.41 -2.70 4.06
C ALA A 70 -9.94 -2.33 4.23
N TYR A 71 -9.03 -3.14 3.67
CA TYR A 71 -7.59 -2.87 3.78
C TYR A 71 -7.20 -1.57 3.07
N THR A 72 -7.81 -1.29 1.92
CA THR A 72 -7.63 -0.03 1.18
C THR A 72 -8.07 1.19 2.01
N ARG A 73 -9.16 1.06 2.79
CA ARG A 73 -9.63 2.14 3.68
C ARG A 73 -8.68 2.41 4.85
N PHE A 74 -7.94 1.41 5.32
CA PHE A 74 -6.95 1.60 6.39
C PHE A 74 -5.80 2.51 5.95
N LEU A 75 -5.36 2.41 4.70
CA LEU A 75 -4.29 3.24 4.14
C LEU A 75 -4.53 4.75 4.27
N MET A 76 -5.79 5.18 4.33
CA MET A 76 -6.16 6.60 4.46
C MET A 76 -6.13 7.11 5.91
N ASN A 77 -6.15 6.21 6.88
CA ASN A 77 -6.37 6.56 8.29
C ASN A 77 -5.17 6.24 9.18
N GLU A 78 -4.30 5.34 8.76
CA GLU A 78 -3.19 4.87 9.57
C GLU A 78 -1.90 5.67 9.37
N ARG A 79 -0.98 5.54 10.34
CA ARG A 79 0.43 5.96 10.23
C ARG A 79 0.66 7.41 9.79
N LYS A 80 -0.12 8.36 10.32
CA LYS A 80 0.02 9.81 10.09
C LYS A 80 1.15 10.47 10.93
N PHE A 81 2.03 9.66 11.52
CA PHE A 81 3.24 10.13 12.17
C PHE A 81 4.39 10.16 11.15
N GLY A 82 5.23 11.20 11.21
CA GLY A 82 6.41 11.34 10.38
C GLY A 82 7.26 12.53 10.82
N LEU A 83 8.32 12.82 10.07
CA LEU A 83 9.24 13.93 10.38
C LEU A 83 8.49 15.27 10.40
N LYS A 84 8.92 16.21 11.25
CA LYS A 84 8.38 17.57 11.21
C LYS A 84 8.69 18.20 9.85
N THR A 85 7.75 18.97 9.34
CA THR A 85 7.89 19.67 8.07
C THR A 85 7.29 21.07 8.17
N ASP A 86 7.74 21.96 7.29
CA ASP A 86 7.19 23.30 7.12
C ASP A 86 5.78 23.28 6.47
N GLU A 87 5.19 24.47 6.30
CA GLU A 87 3.88 24.63 5.65
C GLU A 87 3.85 24.04 4.24
N ASN A 88 4.96 24.14 3.49
CA ASN A 88 5.05 23.60 2.14
C ASN A 88 4.99 22.07 2.15
N GLY A 89 5.70 21.40 3.06
CA GLY A 89 5.61 19.95 3.20
C GLY A 89 4.28 19.48 3.77
N GLN A 90 3.63 20.27 4.62
CA GLN A 90 2.26 19.97 5.06
C GLN A 90 1.27 20.01 3.87
N LYS A 91 1.36 21.03 3.01
CA LYS A 91 0.59 21.09 1.76
C LYS A 91 0.89 19.92 0.82
N LYS A 92 2.15 19.47 0.73
CA LYS A 92 2.52 18.27 -0.04
C LYS A 92 1.83 17.01 0.51
N ARG A 93 1.80 16.83 1.84
CA ARG A 93 1.08 15.71 2.50
C ARG A 93 -0.41 15.71 2.18
N GLU A 94 -1.05 16.88 2.28
CA GLU A 94 -2.48 17.05 1.99
C GLU A 94 -2.81 16.78 0.52
N THR A 95 -1.95 17.25 -0.39
CA THR A 95 -2.09 17.04 -1.83
C THR A 95 -1.95 15.55 -2.18
N ALA A 96 -0.93 14.87 -1.64
CA ALA A 96 -0.72 13.45 -1.86
C ALA A 96 -1.84 12.60 -1.22
N PHE A 97 -2.34 12.99 -0.05
CA PHE A 97 -3.49 12.36 0.58
C PHE A 97 -4.75 12.47 -0.29
N SER A 98 -5.04 13.69 -0.80
CA SER A 98 -6.18 13.95 -1.67
C SER A 98 -6.10 13.15 -2.99
N ALA A 99 -4.89 12.96 -3.52
CA ALA A 99 -4.67 12.12 -4.68
C ALA A 99 -4.96 10.64 -4.39
N LEU A 100 -4.48 10.12 -3.25
CA LEU A 100 -4.75 8.76 -2.80
C LEU A 100 -6.25 8.52 -2.59
N GLU A 101 -6.92 9.44 -1.89
CA GLU A 101 -8.36 9.37 -1.63
C GLU A 101 -9.16 9.30 -2.95
N ARG A 102 -8.83 10.16 -3.92
CA ARG A 102 -9.50 10.16 -5.23
C ARG A 102 -9.35 8.82 -5.94
N VAL A 103 -8.13 8.27 -5.98
CA VAL A 103 -7.87 6.97 -6.63
C VAL A 103 -8.62 5.83 -5.94
N ILE A 104 -8.68 5.83 -4.60
CA ILE A 104 -9.45 4.85 -3.84
C ILE A 104 -10.95 4.98 -4.13
N GLN A 105 -11.49 6.20 -4.18
CA GLN A 105 -12.90 6.42 -4.49
C GLN A 105 -13.25 5.96 -5.92
N ASP A 106 -12.40 6.28 -6.89
CA ASP A 106 -12.64 5.91 -8.29
C ASP A 106 -12.55 4.39 -8.51
N THR A 107 -11.59 3.72 -7.86
CA THR A 107 -11.52 2.25 -7.88
C THR A 107 -12.74 1.63 -7.22
N ARG A 108 -13.18 2.13 -6.06
CA ARG A 108 -14.39 1.64 -5.37
C ARG A 108 -15.66 1.78 -6.21
N LYS A 109 -15.83 2.89 -6.93
CA LYS A 109 -16.95 3.09 -7.88
C LYS A 109 -16.97 2.04 -8.99
N ARG A 110 -15.81 1.61 -9.49
CA ARG A 110 -15.76 0.54 -10.52
C ARG A 110 -16.29 -0.80 -10.01
N PHE A 111 -16.20 -1.05 -8.70
CA PHE A 111 -16.64 -2.30 -8.10
C PHE A 111 -18.07 -2.26 -7.53
N SER A 112 -18.72 -1.10 -7.45
CA SER A 112 -20.07 -0.98 -6.84
C SER A 112 -21.15 -1.76 -7.60
N SER A 113 -20.96 -1.95 -8.90
CA SER A 113 -21.89 -2.68 -9.78
C SER A 113 -21.13 -3.72 -10.63
N PHE A 114 -20.12 -4.36 -10.04
CA PHE A 114 -19.23 -5.26 -10.76
C PHE A 114 -19.96 -6.53 -11.21
N VAL A 115 -19.95 -6.80 -12.52
CA VAL A 115 -20.44 -8.05 -13.12
C VAL A 115 -19.35 -8.61 -14.03
N PRO A 116 -18.80 -9.80 -13.74
CA PRO A 116 -17.78 -10.41 -14.57
C PRO A 116 -18.40 -11.01 -15.84
N GLY A 117 -17.87 -10.66 -17.01
CA GLY A 117 -18.15 -11.33 -18.29
C GLY A 117 -17.34 -12.60 -18.49
N THR A 118 -16.20 -12.76 -17.81
CA THR A 118 -15.37 -13.98 -17.83
C THR A 118 -14.89 -14.36 -16.43
N GLN A 119 -14.52 -15.62 -16.23
CA GLN A 119 -14.08 -16.12 -14.92
C GLN A 119 -12.84 -15.39 -14.38
N ASP A 120 -11.93 -14.95 -15.25
CA ASP A 120 -10.67 -14.29 -14.90
C ASP A 120 -10.79 -12.76 -14.76
N GLN A 121 -11.93 -12.17 -15.17
CA GLN A 121 -12.10 -10.72 -15.18
C GLN A 121 -11.95 -10.11 -13.78
N TYR A 122 -12.53 -10.74 -12.75
CA TYR A 122 -12.40 -10.26 -11.38
C TYR A 122 -10.93 -10.18 -10.93
N LYS A 123 -10.16 -11.25 -11.15
CA LYS A 123 -8.74 -11.28 -10.81
C LYS A 123 -7.94 -10.19 -11.55
N LYS A 124 -8.19 -10.01 -12.85
CA LYS A 124 -7.57 -8.93 -13.64
C LYS A 124 -7.93 -7.55 -13.08
N SER A 125 -9.18 -7.32 -12.69
CA SER A 125 -9.64 -6.07 -12.09
C SER A 125 -9.02 -5.81 -10.72
N ILE A 126 -8.85 -6.82 -9.87
CA ILE A 126 -8.11 -6.68 -8.59
C ILE A 126 -6.66 -6.30 -8.84
N ILE A 127 -5.97 -6.99 -9.75
CA ILE A 127 -4.56 -6.68 -10.09
C ILE A 127 -4.45 -5.23 -10.59
N GLN A 128 -5.37 -4.79 -11.44
CA GLN A 128 -5.40 -3.42 -11.93
C GLN A 128 -5.66 -2.41 -10.81
N LEU A 129 -6.59 -2.68 -9.90
CA LEU A 129 -6.86 -1.84 -8.71
C LEU A 129 -5.60 -1.69 -7.88
N VAL A 130 -4.91 -2.79 -7.56
CA VAL A 130 -3.69 -2.79 -6.75
C VAL A 130 -2.57 -2.00 -7.44
N ASN A 131 -2.37 -2.22 -8.73
CA ASN A 131 -1.37 -1.49 -9.52
C ASN A 131 -1.68 0.02 -9.66
N THR A 132 -2.93 0.43 -9.42
CA THR A 132 -3.33 1.85 -9.42
C THR A 132 -3.12 2.48 -8.04
N ILE A 133 -3.47 1.77 -6.96
CA ILE A 133 -3.43 2.31 -5.59
C ILE A 133 -2.00 2.35 -5.03
N LEU A 134 -1.23 1.26 -5.16
CA LEU A 134 0.07 1.13 -4.50
C LEU A 134 1.07 2.23 -4.87
N PRO A 135 1.23 2.65 -6.14
CA PRO A 135 2.16 3.73 -6.47
C PRO A 135 1.78 5.07 -5.82
N VAL A 136 0.48 5.39 -5.80
CA VAL A 136 -0.02 6.65 -5.23
C VAL A 136 0.09 6.63 -3.71
N TRP A 137 -0.18 5.49 -3.08
CA TRP A 137 0.04 5.31 -1.66
C TRP A 137 1.52 5.42 -1.28
N LEU A 138 2.44 4.83 -2.06
CA LEU A 138 3.89 4.99 -1.84
C LEU A 138 4.33 6.46 -1.95
N GLN A 139 3.82 7.20 -2.94
CA GLN A 139 4.07 8.64 -3.07
C GLN A 139 3.57 9.40 -1.84
N TYR A 140 2.36 9.08 -1.36
CA TYR A 140 1.84 9.64 -0.12
C TYR A 140 2.76 9.33 1.08
N ARG A 141 3.21 8.09 1.22
CA ARG A 141 4.14 7.70 2.29
C ARG A 141 5.48 8.44 2.23
N ASN A 142 6.01 8.67 1.03
CA ASN A 142 7.25 9.43 0.83
C ASN A 142 7.13 10.90 1.31
N THR A 143 5.92 11.45 1.45
CA THR A 143 5.73 12.79 2.04
C THR A 143 5.89 12.82 3.58
N TYR A 144 5.83 11.65 4.23
CA TYR A 144 6.06 11.52 5.68
C TYR A 144 7.49 11.11 5.98
N ILE A 145 7.97 10.07 5.28
CA ILE A 145 9.28 9.46 5.47
C ILE A 145 9.75 9.02 4.08
N GLU A 146 10.70 9.75 3.51
CA GLU A 146 11.26 9.43 2.20
C GLU A 146 12.27 8.29 2.32
N ILE A 147 12.03 7.20 1.60
CA ILE A 147 12.92 6.04 1.57
C ILE A 147 13.27 5.76 0.11
N ASN A 148 14.55 5.86 -0.20
CA ASN A 148 15.10 5.42 -1.50
C ASN A 148 15.15 3.88 -1.51
N VAL A 149 14.25 3.25 -2.27
CA VAL A 149 14.09 1.81 -2.52
C VAL A 149 13.74 1.57 -3.98
#